data_AF-A0AAV0ZMJ4-F1
#
_entry.id   AF-A0AAV0ZMJ4-F1
#
_cell.length_a   1.000
_cell.length_b   1.000
_cell.length_c   1.000
_cell.angle_alpha   90.00
_cell.angle_beta   90.00
_cell.angle_gamma   90.00
#
_symmetry.space_group_name_H-M   'P 1'
#
loop_
_entity.id
_entity.type
_entity.pdbx_description
1 polymer ?
#
loop_
_entity_poly.entity_id
_entity_poly.type
_entity_poly.pdbx_seq_one_letter_code
_entity_poly.pdbx_strand_id
1 'polypeptide(L)'
;MGRRHMLGPPGTLNTITPCAACKLLRRRCAQECPFSPYFSPHEPQKFASVHKVFGASNVSKMLMEVAECSRADAANSLVYEANVRLRDPVYGCMGAISALQQQVQSLQSELNVLRGEILKYKLREAANINMNNMNNMNMNMNMLPASSHHVPMLPSNSVAVSIAAPPPPPPPPPLPLTSSNSSSSIYYQQRDPNNYTRISSDDNISYFG
;
A
#
# COMPACT_ATOMS: atom_id res chain seq x y z
N MET A 1 58.39 19.62 19.00
CA MET A 1 57.01 19.18 19.29
C MET A 1 56.90 17.68 19.01
N GLY A 2 57.10 16.85 20.03
CA GLY A 2 57.35 15.42 19.91
C GLY A 2 56.09 14.57 19.66
N ARG A 3 56.17 13.65 18.69
CA ARG A 3 55.23 12.53 18.53
C ARG A 3 55.45 11.55 19.69
N ARG A 4 54.48 11.43 20.59
CA ARG A 4 54.45 10.35 21.57
C ARG A 4 53.96 9.08 20.86
N HIS A 5 54.88 8.16 20.58
CA HIS A 5 54.55 6.78 20.26
C HIS A 5 54.03 6.13 21.55
N MET A 6 52.73 5.82 21.60
CA MET A 6 52.18 4.92 22.60
C MET A 6 52.40 3.49 22.10
N LEU A 7 53.39 2.80 22.68
CA LEU A 7 53.56 1.36 22.58
C LEU A 7 52.41 0.68 23.32
N GLY A 8 51.36 0.30 22.58
CA GLY A 8 50.38 -0.66 23.03
C GLY A 8 50.94 -2.10 22.95
N PRO A 9 50.36 -3.06 23.69
CA PRO A 9 50.87 -4.44 23.75
C PRO A 9 50.78 -5.15 22.38
N PRO A 10 51.53 -6.25 22.17
CA PRO A 10 51.61 -6.92 20.88
C PRO A 10 50.25 -7.47 20.50
N GLY A 11 49.69 -6.89 19.44
CA GLY A 11 48.44 -7.35 18.86
C GLY A 11 48.64 -8.70 18.21
N THR A 12 47.73 -9.62 18.52
CA THR A 12 47.14 -10.44 17.48
C THR A 12 46.58 -9.49 16.42
N LEU A 13 47.39 -9.21 15.39
CA LEU A 13 46.91 -8.61 14.15
C LEU A 13 46.01 -9.64 13.49
N ASN A 14 44.80 -9.77 14.02
CA ASN A 14 43.72 -10.38 13.29
C ASN A 14 43.60 -9.56 12.01
N THR A 15 43.80 -10.22 10.88
CA THR A 15 43.57 -9.75 9.52
C THR A 15 42.08 -9.51 9.28
N ILE A 16 41.41 -8.82 10.21
CA ILE A 16 40.00 -8.49 10.12
C ILE A 16 39.90 -7.32 9.15
N THR A 17 39.45 -7.63 7.95
CA THR A 17 39.01 -6.64 6.97
C THR A 17 38.05 -5.68 7.69
N PRO A 18 38.37 -4.38 7.78
CA PRO A 18 37.51 -3.45 8.50
C PRO A 18 36.16 -3.36 7.79
N CYS A 19 35.06 -3.30 8.56
CA CYS A 19 33.73 -3.09 8.00
C CYS A 19 33.66 -1.77 7.21
N ALA A 20 32.64 -1.61 6.36
CA ALA A 20 32.49 -0.40 5.54
C ALA A 20 32.50 0.90 6.37
N ALA A 21 31.89 0.86 7.56
CA ALA A 21 31.88 1.99 8.48
C ALA A 21 33.27 2.38 8.97
N CYS A 22 34.02 1.43 9.52
CA CYS A 22 35.35 1.68 10.05
C CYS A 22 36.34 2.08 8.94
N LYS A 23 36.18 1.51 7.73
CA LYS A 23 36.93 1.89 6.55
C LYS A 23 36.67 3.35 6.15
N LEU A 24 35.40 3.77 6.07
CA LEU A 24 35.02 5.15 5.72
C LEU A 24 35.48 6.15 6.79
N LEU A 25 35.30 5.81 8.07
CA LEU A 25 35.66 6.65 9.22
C LEU A 25 37.16 6.63 9.56
N ARG A 26 37.98 5.88 8.80
CA ARG A 26 39.44 5.77 8.99
C ARG A 26 39.86 5.39 10.41
N ARG A 27 39.13 4.45 11.04
CA ARG A 27 39.41 3.96 12.40
C ARG A 27 39.55 2.43 12.43
N ARG A 28 40.16 1.91 13.50
CA ARG A 28 40.27 0.46 13.71
C ARG A 28 38.89 -0.16 13.92
N CYS A 29 38.62 -1.29 13.25
CA CYS A 29 37.42 -2.09 13.50
C CYS A 29 37.67 -3.00 14.71
N ALA A 30 36.96 -2.74 15.81
CA ALA A 30 36.99 -3.60 17.01
C ALA A 30 36.21 -4.90 16.77
N GLN A 31 36.42 -5.91 17.63
CA GLN A 31 35.65 -7.16 17.60
C GLN A 31 34.15 -6.89 17.78
N GLU A 32 33.81 -6.11 18.82
CA GLU A 32 32.44 -5.67 19.11
C GLU A 32 32.07 -4.37 18.39
N CYS A 33 32.33 -4.30 17.08
CA CYS A 33 31.97 -3.12 16.30
C CYS A 33 30.46 -3.11 16.00
N PRO A 34 29.70 -2.08 16.42
CA PRO A 34 28.24 -2.04 16.26
C PRO A 34 27.79 -1.97 14.78
N PHE A 35 28.71 -1.67 13.86
CA PHE A 35 28.44 -1.59 12.44
C PHE A 35 28.85 -2.84 11.66
N SER A 36 29.76 -3.67 12.21
CA SER A 36 30.37 -4.76 11.45
C SER A 36 29.37 -5.82 10.98
N PRO A 37 28.36 -6.23 11.77
CA PRO A 37 27.37 -7.21 11.33
C PRO A 37 26.49 -6.73 10.18
N TYR A 38 26.31 -5.42 10.00
CA TYR A 38 25.30 -4.85 9.10
C TYR A 38 25.90 -4.12 7.89
N PHE A 39 27.16 -3.68 7.97
CA PHE A 39 27.82 -2.90 6.92
C PHE A 39 29.07 -3.61 6.39
N SER A 40 28.85 -4.53 5.45
CA SER A 40 29.89 -5.32 4.78
C SER A 40 30.91 -4.43 4.07
N PRO A 41 32.22 -4.76 4.12
CA PRO A 41 33.25 -4.04 3.35
C PRO A 41 33.04 -4.09 1.83
N HIS A 42 32.26 -5.05 1.33
CA HIS A 42 31.94 -5.20 -0.09
C HIS A 42 30.87 -4.21 -0.57
N GLU A 43 30.12 -3.60 0.35
CA GLU A 43 29.03 -2.67 0.05
C GLU A 43 29.26 -1.30 0.71
N PRO A 44 30.38 -0.60 0.40
CA PRO A 44 30.74 0.65 1.06
C PRO A 44 29.70 1.76 0.88
N GLN A 45 28.93 1.71 -0.21
CA GLN A 45 27.90 2.69 -0.53
C GLN A 45 26.77 2.68 0.50
N LYS A 46 26.39 1.52 1.05
CA LYS A 46 25.35 1.42 2.08
C LYS A 46 25.70 2.29 3.29
N PHE A 47 26.92 2.17 3.79
CA PHE A 47 27.35 2.99 4.93
C PHE A 47 27.55 4.46 4.54
N ALA A 48 28.08 4.74 3.35
CA ALA A 48 28.25 6.11 2.88
C ALA A 48 26.94 6.89 2.82
N SER A 49 25.87 6.27 2.31
CA SER A 49 24.54 6.88 2.26
C SER A 49 23.99 7.19 3.65
N VAL A 50 23.97 6.21 4.56
CA VAL A 50 23.44 6.43 5.92
C VAL A 50 24.30 7.41 6.72
N HIS A 51 25.61 7.39 6.52
CA HIS A 51 26.51 8.35 7.15
C HIS A 51 26.24 9.78 6.69
N LYS A 52 25.95 9.97 5.40
CA LYS A 52 25.65 11.29 4.84
C LYS A 52 24.31 11.85 5.32
N VAL A 53 23.29 11.00 5.49
CA VAL A 53 21.93 11.44 5.85
C VAL A 53 21.72 11.50 7.36
N PHE A 54 22.13 10.46 8.08
CA PHE A 54 21.87 10.34 9.52
C PHE A 54 23.10 10.62 10.38
N GLY A 55 24.30 10.38 9.87
CA GLY A 55 25.55 10.46 10.64
C GLY A 55 25.84 9.20 11.45
N ALA A 56 27.13 8.86 11.61
CA ALA A 56 27.55 7.60 12.21
C ALA A 56 27.04 7.41 13.65
N SER A 57 27.09 8.46 14.48
CA SER A 57 26.67 8.40 15.88
C SER A 57 25.17 8.11 16.02
N ASN A 58 24.34 8.75 15.19
CA ASN A 58 22.89 8.54 15.19
C ASN A 58 22.55 7.13 14.71
N VAL A 59 23.19 6.66 13.63
CA VAL A 59 23.01 5.27 13.17
C VAL A 59 23.39 4.28 14.26
N SER A 60 24.51 4.48 14.96
CA SER A 60 24.89 3.62 16.09
C SER A 60 23.81 3.61 17.18
N LYS A 61 23.30 4.80 17.55
CA LYS A 61 22.28 4.93 18.59
C LYS A 61 20.98 4.22 18.20
N MET A 62 20.46 4.49 17.00
CA MET A 62 19.24 3.85 16.48
C MET A 62 19.36 2.32 16.42
N LEU A 63 20.51 1.79 15.99
CA LEU A 63 20.72 0.33 15.99
C LEU A 63 20.76 -0.24 17.42
N MET A 64 21.31 0.47 18.39
CA MET A 64 21.36 -0.01 19.78
C MET A 64 20.02 0.09 20.50
N GLU A 65 19.13 0.98 20.09
CA GLU A 65 17.75 1.10 20.61
C GLU A 65 16.83 -0.04 20.12
N VAL A 66 17.19 -0.71 19.02
CA VAL A 66 16.43 -1.83 18.46
C VAL A 66 16.96 -3.16 19.03
N ALA A 67 16.03 -4.10 19.27
CA ALA A 67 16.36 -5.47 19.68
C ALA A 67 17.28 -6.16 18.66
N GLU A 68 18.21 -6.98 19.13
CA GLU A 68 19.31 -7.49 18.28
C GLU A 68 18.82 -8.23 17.02
N CYS A 69 17.73 -8.99 17.15
CA CYS A 69 17.11 -9.73 16.05
C CYS A 69 16.59 -8.84 14.92
N SER A 70 16.21 -7.59 15.21
CA SER A 70 15.65 -6.64 14.24
C SER A 70 16.64 -5.60 13.76
N ARG A 71 17.88 -5.59 14.28
CA ARG A 71 18.90 -4.61 13.88
C ARG A 71 19.30 -4.70 12.42
N ALA A 72 19.28 -5.90 11.83
CA ALA A 72 19.55 -6.08 10.41
C ALA A 72 18.49 -5.38 9.54
N ASP A 73 17.21 -5.55 9.87
CA ASP A 73 16.10 -4.89 9.17
C ASP A 73 16.10 -3.38 9.38
N ALA A 74 16.42 -2.93 10.59
CA ALA A 74 16.62 -1.51 10.89
C ALA A 74 17.75 -0.91 10.05
N ALA A 75 18.91 -1.59 9.94
CA ALA A 75 20.02 -1.14 9.11
C ALA A 75 19.62 -1.06 7.62
N ASN A 76 18.89 -2.06 7.10
CA ASN A 76 18.39 -2.05 5.73
C ASN A 76 17.40 -0.90 5.49
N SER A 77 16.51 -0.63 6.44
CA SER A 77 15.55 0.49 6.38
C SER A 77 16.26 1.83 6.36
N LEU A 78 17.27 2.02 7.22
CA LEU A 78 18.10 3.24 7.22
C LEU A 78 18.83 3.43 5.89
N VAL A 79 19.39 2.36 5.31
CA VAL A 79 20.06 2.42 4.00
C VAL A 79 19.10 2.86 2.92
N TYR A 80 17.90 2.27 2.89
CA TYR A 80 16.87 2.63 1.94
C TYR A 80 16.44 4.09 2.09
N GLU A 81 16.08 4.54 3.30
CA GLU A 81 15.67 5.92 3.56
C GLU A 81 16.77 6.92 3.20
N ALA A 82 18.03 6.60 3.51
CA ALA A 82 19.16 7.42 3.14
C ALA A 82 19.30 7.53 1.61
N ASN A 83 19.24 6.40 0.90
CA ASN A 83 19.32 6.40 -0.57
C ASN A 83 18.21 7.23 -1.20
N VAL A 84 16.98 7.09 -0.71
CA VAL A 84 15.85 7.88 -1.21
C VAL A 84 16.06 9.37 -0.92
N ARG A 85 16.44 9.74 0.31
CA ARG A 85 16.70 11.14 0.68
C ARG A 85 17.84 11.76 -0.13
N LEU A 86 18.80 10.96 -0.58
CA LEU A 86 19.87 11.43 -1.47
C LEU A 86 19.39 11.66 -2.91
N ARG A 87 18.41 10.89 -3.39
CA ARG A 87 17.78 11.10 -4.72
C ARG A 87 16.76 12.25 -4.70
N ASP A 88 16.00 12.35 -3.62
CA ASP A 88 15.02 13.41 -3.38
C ASP A 88 15.32 14.11 -2.04
N PRO A 89 16.14 15.19 -2.07
CA PRO A 89 16.49 15.94 -0.87
C PRO A 89 15.32 16.69 -0.23
N VAL A 90 14.21 16.88 -0.95
CA VAL A 90 13.05 17.63 -0.47
C VAL A 90 12.11 16.69 0.28
N TYR A 91 11.57 15.68 -0.40
CA TYR A 91 10.55 14.80 0.17
C TYR A 91 11.09 13.45 0.63
N GLY A 92 12.20 12.95 0.06
CA GLY A 92 12.75 11.65 0.43
C GLY A 92 11.70 10.54 0.40
N CYS A 93 11.65 9.71 1.44
CA CYS A 93 10.67 8.62 1.53
C CYS A 93 9.21 9.10 1.63
N MET A 94 8.96 10.34 2.08
CA MET A 94 7.62 10.90 2.13
C MET A 94 7.02 11.07 0.73
N GLY A 95 7.84 11.41 -0.27
CA GLY A 95 7.37 11.56 -1.65
C GLY A 95 6.79 10.25 -2.19
N ALA A 96 7.46 9.14 -1.91
CA ALA A 96 6.97 7.82 -2.31
C ALA A 96 5.73 7.38 -1.53
N ILE A 97 5.64 7.70 -0.23
CA ILE A 97 4.43 7.46 0.56
C ILE A 97 3.25 8.21 -0.07
N SER A 98 3.42 9.50 -0.38
CA SER A 98 2.37 10.31 -1.01
C SER A 98 1.96 9.78 -2.38
N ALA A 99 2.92 9.37 -3.22
CA ALA A 99 2.63 8.79 -4.53
C ALA A 99 1.83 7.49 -4.41
N LEU A 100 2.22 6.59 -3.49
CA LEU A 100 1.48 5.35 -3.23
C LEU A 100 0.08 5.61 -2.68
N GLN A 101 -0.07 6.59 -1.79
CA GLN A 101 -1.38 6.99 -1.27
C GLN A 101 -2.30 7.51 -2.37
N GLN A 102 -1.77 8.33 -3.29
CA GLN A 102 -2.54 8.80 -4.45
C GLN A 102 -2.93 7.65 -5.38
N GLN A 103 -2.03 6.69 -5.60
CA GLN A 103 -2.33 5.50 -6.42
C GLN A 103 -3.44 4.65 -5.79
N VAL A 104 -3.39 4.41 -4.48
CA VAL A 104 -4.45 3.70 -3.74
C VAL A 104 -5.79 4.43 -3.89
N GLN A 105 -5.81 5.75 -3.73
CA GLN A 105 -7.03 6.55 -3.88
C GLN A 105 -7.58 6.50 -5.32
N SER A 106 -6.71 6.61 -6.32
CA SER A 106 -7.09 6.52 -7.73
C SER A 106 -7.72 5.17 -8.06
N LEU A 107 -7.06 4.08 -7.66
CA LEU A 107 -7.56 2.72 -7.88
C LEU A 107 -8.87 2.47 -7.14
N GLN A 108 -9.00 2.98 -5.91
CA GLN A 108 -10.24 2.85 -5.14
C GLN A 108 -11.39 3.62 -5.81
N SER A 109 -11.11 4.79 -6.37
CA SER A 109 -12.08 5.58 -7.14
C SER A 109 -12.56 4.84 -8.39
N GLU A 110 -11.62 4.28 -9.16
CA GLU A 110 -11.93 3.48 -10.35
C GLU A 110 -12.79 2.26 -10.01
N LEU A 111 -12.46 1.53 -8.94
CA LEU A 111 -13.27 0.42 -8.45
C LEU A 111 -14.69 0.86 -8.07
N ASN A 112 -14.83 2.03 -7.46
CA ASN A 112 -16.14 2.56 -7.08
C ASN A 112 -16.99 2.93 -8.30
N VAL A 113 -16.38 3.52 -9.33
CA VAL A 113 -17.04 3.82 -10.61
C VAL A 113 -17.54 2.52 -11.24
N LEU A 114 -16.69 1.52 -11.40
CA LEU A 114 -17.06 0.22 -12.01
C LEU A 114 -18.15 -0.51 -11.22
N ARG A 115 -18.07 -0.49 -9.88
CA ARG A 115 -19.13 -1.05 -9.02
C ARG A 115 -20.46 -0.33 -9.23
N GLY A 116 -20.43 1.00 -9.37
CA GLY A 116 -21.61 1.80 -9.71
C GLY A 116 -22.21 1.44 -11.06
N GLU A 117 -21.37 1.23 -12.08
CA GLU A 117 -21.81 0.79 -13.40
C GLU A 117 -22.45 -0.60 -13.38
N ILE A 118 -21.82 -1.56 -12.71
CA ILE A 118 -22.37 -2.92 -12.54
C ILE A 118 -23.75 -2.86 -11.87
N LEU A 119 -23.91 -2.03 -10.84
CA LEU A 119 -25.20 -1.87 -10.16
C LEU A 119 -26.27 -1.30 -11.11
N LYS A 120 -25.92 -0.29 -11.92
CA LYS A 120 -26.83 0.27 -12.93
C LYS A 120 -27.27 -0.79 -13.94
N TYR A 121 -26.34 -1.62 -14.44
CA TYR A 121 -26.66 -2.70 -15.37
C TYR A 121 -27.61 -3.73 -14.73
N LYS A 122 -27.35 -4.16 -13.50
CA LYS A 122 -28.22 -5.11 -12.78
C LYS A 122 -29.61 -4.56 -12.52
N LEU A 123 -29.74 -3.28 -12.15
CA LEU A 123 -31.04 -2.64 -11.95
C LEU A 123 -31.82 -2.53 -13.27
N ARG A 124 -31.15 -2.19 -14.37
CA ARG A 124 -31.77 -2.14 -15.70
C ARG A 124 -32.24 -3.52 -16.15
N GLU A 125 -31.43 -4.55 -15.93
CA GLU A 125 -31.80 -5.94 -16.24
C GLU A 125 -33.02 -6.39 -15.45
N ALA A 126 -33.05 -6.14 -14.13
CA ALA A 126 -34.18 -6.45 -13.27
C ALA A 126 -35.46 -5.71 -13.71
N ALA A 127 -35.36 -4.43 -14.06
CA ALA A 127 -36.50 -3.64 -14.57
C ALA A 127 -37.04 -4.20 -15.89
N ASN A 128 -36.15 -4.58 -16.81
CA ASN A 128 -36.54 -5.20 -18.08
C ASN A 128 -37.25 -6.55 -17.88
N ILE A 129 -36.74 -7.41 -16.98
CA ILE A 129 -37.39 -8.68 -16.62
C ILE A 129 -38.79 -8.43 -16.05
N ASN A 130 -38.93 -7.45 -15.15
CA ASN A 130 -40.21 -7.15 -14.51
C ASN A 130 -41.25 -6.63 -15.53
N MET A 131 -40.84 -5.79 -16.47
CA MET A 131 -41.70 -5.30 -17.55
C MET A 131 -42.14 -6.43 -18.51
N ASN A 132 -41.23 -7.36 -18.84
CA ASN A 132 -41.55 -8.53 -19.67
C ASN A 132 -42.56 -9.46 -18.97
N ASN A 133 -42.43 -9.66 -17.65
CA ASN A 133 -43.38 -10.47 -16.88
C ASN A 133 -44.79 -9.84 -16.81
N MET A 134 -44.87 -8.51 -16.65
CA MET A 134 -46.15 -7.79 -16.63
C MET A 134 -46.87 -7.83 -17.98
N ASN A 135 -46.12 -7.74 -19.08
CA ASN A 135 -46.66 -7.86 -20.44
C ASN A 135 -47.18 -9.29 -20.74
N ASN A 136 -46.53 -10.33 -20.20
CA ASN A 136 -46.99 -11.72 -20.35
C ASN A 136 -48.29 -12.01 -19.57
N MET A 137 -48.44 -11.46 -18.36
CA MET A 137 -49.70 -11.54 -17.59
C MET A 137 -50.87 -10.82 -18.29
N ASN A 138 -50.61 -9.74 -19.04
CA ASN A 138 -51.63 -9.01 -19.81
C ASN A 138 -52.04 -9.74 -21.10
N MET A 139 -51.10 -10.35 -21.83
CA MET A 139 -51.44 -11.18 -23.01
C MET A 139 -52.28 -12.42 -22.66
N ASN A 140 -52.16 -12.96 -21.44
CA ASN A 140 -52.99 -14.08 -20.98
C ASN A 140 -54.42 -13.66 -20.56
N MET A 141 -54.65 -12.39 -20.20
CA MET A 141 -55.99 -11.86 -19.89
C MET A 141 -56.80 -11.45 -21.13
N ASN A 142 -56.17 -11.40 -22.31
CA ASN A 142 -56.83 -10.99 -23.56
C ASN A 142 -57.29 -12.17 -24.44
N MET A 143 -57.24 -13.40 -23.94
CA MET A 143 -57.83 -14.60 -24.58
C MET A 143 -58.91 -15.23 -23.69
N LEU A 144 -59.91 -14.45 -23.31
CA LEU A 144 -61.13 -14.94 -22.65
C LEU A 144 -62.34 -14.55 -23.53
N PRO A 145 -63.04 -15.51 -24.17
CA PRO A 145 -64.34 -15.22 -24.76
C PRO A 145 -65.35 -15.02 -23.64
N ALA A 146 -66.04 -13.88 -23.66
CA ALA A 146 -67.16 -13.60 -22.77
C ALA A 146 -68.23 -14.68 -22.95
N SER A 147 -68.42 -15.55 -21.96
CA SER A 147 -69.63 -16.35 -21.80
C SER A 147 -69.78 -16.81 -20.35
N SER A 148 -71.01 -16.68 -19.89
CA SER A 148 -71.47 -16.66 -18.51
C SER A 148 -71.37 -17.98 -17.74
N HIS A 149 -71.44 -17.83 -16.41
CA HIS A 149 -71.80 -18.83 -15.40
C HIS A 149 -70.76 -19.90 -15.04
N HIS A 150 -70.02 -19.68 -13.94
CA HIS A 150 -69.87 -20.71 -12.89
C HIS A 150 -69.42 -20.09 -11.55
N VAL A 151 -69.77 -20.81 -10.49
CA VAL A 151 -69.73 -20.48 -9.05
C VAL A 151 -68.28 -20.63 -8.51
N PRO A 152 -67.81 -19.82 -7.53
CA PRO A 152 -66.43 -19.91 -7.06
C PRO A 152 -66.23 -21.15 -6.18
N MET A 153 -65.16 -21.90 -6.44
CA MET A 153 -64.62 -22.91 -5.52
C MET A 153 -63.54 -22.27 -4.64
N LEU A 154 -63.62 -22.51 -3.33
CA LEU A 154 -62.64 -22.08 -2.34
C LEU A 154 -61.24 -22.66 -2.64
N PRO A 155 -60.14 -21.95 -2.29
CA PRO A 155 -58.85 -22.59 -2.10
C PRO A 155 -58.68 -23.07 -0.65
N SER A 156 -58.30 -24.33 -0.51
CA SER A 156 -57.81 -24.96 0.71
C SER A 156 -56.32 -24.66 0.93
N ASN A 157 -55.95 -24.62 2.22
CA ASN A 157 -54.62 -24.81 2.81
C ASN A 157 -53.69 -23.60 2.89
N SER A 158 -53.88 -22.83 3.97
CA SER A 158 -52.85 -22.05 4.63
C SER A 158 -51.88 -22.97 5.39
N VAL A 159 -50.67 -23.15 4.87
CA VAL A 159 -49.49 -23.55 5.68
C VAL A 159 -48.59 -22.32 5.82
N ALA A 160 -48.60 -21.72 7.00
CA ALA A 160 -47.66 -20.66 7.35
C ALA A 160 -46.30 -21.31 7.62
N VAL A 161 -45.32 -21.06 6.75
CA VAL A 161 -43.91 -21.34 7.05
C VAL A 161 -43.30 -20.02 7.52
N SER A 162 -43.13 -19.89 8.84
CA SER A 162 -42.33 -18.81 9.43
C SER A 162 -40.87 -19.02 9.06
N ILE A 163 -40.35 -18.18 8.18
CA ILE A 163 -38.90 -18.08 7.93
C ILE A 163 -38.40 -16.93 8.79
N ALA A 164 -37.67 -17.26 9.85
CA ALA A 164 -37.00 -16.28 10.69
C ALA A 164 -36.04 -15.43 9.83
N ALA A 165 -36.10 -14.11 9.99
CA ALA A 165 -35.20 -13.18 9.32
C ALA A 165 -33.73 -13.42 9.75
N PRO A 166 -32.76 -13.35 8.83
CA PRO A 166 -31.35 -13.45 9.19
C PRO A 166 -30.91 -12.23 10.03
N PRO A 167 -29.95 -12.40 10.97
CA PRO A 167 -29.48 -11.30 11.81
C PRO A 167 -28.73 -10.23 10.97
N PRO A 168 -28.78 -8.95 11.38
CA PRO A 168 -28.08 -7.88 10.68
C PRO A 168 -26.55 -8.02 10.81
N PRO A 169 -25.77 -7.57 9.81
CA PRO A 169 -24.31 -7.59 9.87
C PRO A 169 -23.77 -6.58 10.91
N PRO A 170 -22.59 -6.83 11.50
CA PRO A 170 -21.98 -5.93 12.46
C PRO A 170 -21.55 -4.60 11.82
N PRO A 171 -21.54 -3.49 12.57
CA PRO A 171 -21.14 -2.18 12.06
C PRO A 171 -19.63 -2.12 11.74
N PRO A 172 -19.21 -1.34 10.73
CA PRO A 172 -17.81 -1.16 10.39
C PRO A 172 -17.05 -0.36 11.47
N PRO A 173 -15.71 -0.56 11.60
CA PRO A 173 -14.89 0.20 12.54
C PRO A 173 -14.81 1.69 12.14
N PRO A 174 -14.59 2.61 13.11
CA PRO A 174 -14.52 4.03 12.82
C PRO A 174 -13.26 4.38 12.01
N LEU A 175 -13.45 5.13 10.92
CA LEU A 175 -12.37 5.75 10.16
C LEU A 175 -11.70 6.87 10.99
N PRO A 176 -10.38 7.07 10.89
CA PRO A 176 -9.73 8.22 11.51
C PRO A 176 -10.22 9.52 10.86
N LEU A 177 -10.65 10.48 11.68
CA LEU A 177 -10.91 11.85 11.28
C LEU A 177 -9.60 12.46 10.77
N THR A 178 -9.48 12.63 9.44
CA THR A 178 -8.46 13.50 8.89
C THR A 178 -9.00 14.92 8.88
N SER A 179 -8.37 15.75 9.69
CA SER A 179 -8.51 17.19 9.70
C SER A 179 -8.30 17.73 8.29
N SER A 180 -9.36 18.31 7.74
CA SER A 180 -9.29 19.16 6.57
C SER A 180 -8.36 20.33 6.85
N ASN A 181 -7.23 20.38 6.16
CA ASN A 181 -6.63 21.67 5.84
C ASN A 181 -6.28 21.71 4.35
N SER A 182 -6.97 22.63 3.69
CA SER A 182 -6.99 22.83 2.27
C SER A 182 -5.70 23.45 1.75
N SER A 183 -5.57 23.32 0.43
CA SER A 183 -4.85 24.21 -0.49
C SER A 183 -3.41 23.83 -0.78
N SER A 184 -3.20 23.17 -1.92
CA SER A 184 -2.26 23.66 -2.94
C SER A 184 -2.53 23.01 -4.29
N SER A 185 -2.62 23.88 -5.29
CA SER A 185 -3.03 23.68 -6.66
C SER A 185 -2.25 22.58 -7.39
N ILE A 186 -3.00 21.61 -7.90
CA ILE A 186 -2.55 20.60 -8.88
C ILE A 186 -2.26 21.33 -10.20
N TYR A 187 -1.03 21.20 -10.72
CA TYR A 187 -0.79 21.35 -12.15
C TYR A 187 -1.58 20.23 -12.86
N TYR A 188 -2.75 20.57 -13.40
CA TYR A 188 -3.48 19.70 -14.29
C TYR A 188 -2.73 19.64 -15.62
N GLN A 189 -2.11 18.49 -15.91
CA GLN A 189 -1.81 18.13 -17.29
C GLN A 189 -2.97 17.23 -17.76
N GLN A 190 -3.87 17.82 -18.53
CA GLN A 190 -5.01 17.13 -19.15
C GLN A 190 -4.51 15.92 -19.95
N ARG A 191 -5.09 14.74 -19.69
CA ARG A 191 -4.94 13.59 -20.56
C ARG A 191 -6.32 13.20 -21.10
N ASP A 192 -6.40 13.13 -22.43
CA ASP A 192 -7.57 12.83 -23.24
C ASP A 192 -8.22 11.46 -22.91
N PRO A 193 -9.55 11.29 -23.03
CA PRO A 193 -10.25 10.07 -22.59
C PRO A 193 -10.14 8.85 -23.53
N ASN A 194 -9.43 8.95 -24.66
CA ASN A 194 -9.55 7.97 -25.75
C ASN A 194 -8.28 7.16 -26.08
N ASN A 195 -7.37 6.96 -25.13
CA ASN A 195 -6.15 6.18 -25.38
C ASN A 195 -6.02 4.94 -24.48
N TYR A 196 -6.98 4.01 -24.61
CA TYR A 196 -6.73 2.61 -24.27
C TYR A 196 -5.89 2.01 -25.38
N THR A 197 -4.59 1.82 -25.14
CA THR A 197 -3.67 0.81 -25.73
C THR A 197 -2.25 1.38 -25.89
N ARG A 198 -1.50 1.40 -24.77
CA ARG A 198 -0.10 0.96 -24.67
C ARG A 198 0.34 1.27 -23.24
N ILE A 199 0.45 0.23 -22.42
CA ILE A 199 1.34 0.27 -21.27
C ILE A 199 2.74 0.32 -21.88
N SER A 200 3.30 1.53 -22.01
CA SER A 200 4.71 1.70 -22.32
C SER A 200 5.46 1.34 -21.04
N SER A 201 6.26 0.30 -21.14
CA SER A 201 7.02 -0.34 -20.06
C SER A 201 8.19 0.49 -19.52
N ASP A 202 8.23 1.80 -19.77
CA ASP A 202 9.45 2.63 -19.62
C ASP A 202 9.45 3.56 -18.40
N ASP A 203 8.34 3.73 -17.67
CA ASP A 203 8.29 4.55 -16.45
C ASP A 203 8.27 3.70 -15.16
N ASN A 204 8.83 2.49 -15.21
CA ASN A 204 9.13 1.74 -13.99
C ASN A 204 10.38 2.34 -13.34
N ILE A 205 10.24 3.53 -12.75
CA ILE A 205 11.20 4.06 -11.80
C ILE A 205 11.16 3.08 -10.62
N SER A 206 12.05 2.10 -10.70
CA SER A 206 12.27 1.10 -9.66
C SER A 206 12.74 1.84 -8.41
N TYR A 207 11.77 2.21 -7.60
CA TYR A 207 11.99 2.82 -6.30
C TYR A 207 12.58 1.81 -5.31
N PHE A 208 12.42 0.52 -5.62
CA PHE A 208 13.00 -0.62 -4.92
C PHE A 208 14.08 -1.28 -5.80
N GLY A 209 15.24 -0.63 -5.88
CA GLY A 209 16.50 -1.26 -6.30
C GLY A 209 17.32 -1.66 -5.09
#